data_AF-A0A3B1DB22-F1
#
_entry.id   AF-A0A3B1DB22-F1
#
_cell.length_a   1.000
_cell.length_b   1.000
_cell.length_c   1.000
_cell.angle_alpha   90.00
_cell.angle_beta   90.00
_cell.angle_gamma   90.00
#
_symmetry.space_group_name_H-M   'P 1'
#
loop_
_entity.id
_entity.type
_entity.pdbx_description
1 polymer ?
#
loop_
_entity_poly.entity_id
_entity_poly.type
_entity_poly.pdbx_seq_one_letter_code
_entity_poly.pdbx_strand_id
1 'polypeptide(L)'
;GKVILVKDTLEEEYIKDKVKQISIFMSPFNVHVNRAPCDGRVEKVKHTPGGFSAAYTDEASLSNENIAMLLITEYGRVLVRQVAGLIARRAVCRVSPGDTLKRGQRYGMIKFSSRVDLYLPEAVQVLVKVGQKVRAGETIVARK
;
A
#
# COMPACT_ATOMS: atom_id res chain seq x y z
N GLY A 1 1.97 -8.73 -8.11
CA GLY A 1 0.54 -8.40 -8.08
C GLY A 1 0.10 -7.84 -9.42
N LYS A 2 -1.16 -7.42 -9.52
CA LYS A 2 -1.76 -6.74 -10.67
C LYS A 2 -2.33 -5.40 -10.20
N VAL A 3 -2.07 -4.33 -10.94
CA VAL A 3 -2.68 -3.03 -10.69
C VAL A 3 -4.17 -3.13 -11.02
N ILE A 4 -5.03 -2.78 -10.06
CA ILE A 4 -6.49 -2.84 -10.21
C ILE A 4 -7.13 -1.45 -10.24
N LEU A 5 -6.45 -0.44 -9.70
CA LEU A 5 -6.96 0.93 -9.65
C LEU A 5 -5.79 1.92 -9.70
N VAL A 6 -6.00 2.98 -10.48
CA VAL A 6 -5.17 4.20 -10.52
C VAL A 6 -6.15 5.37 -10.61
N LYS A 7 -6.16 6.26 -9.62
CA LYS A 7 -7.03 7.45 -9.63
C LYS A 7 -6.44 8.60 -8.80
N ASP A 8 -6.88 9.81 -9.10
CA ASP A 8 -6.72 10.95 -8.20
C ASP A 8 -7.86 10.91 -7.16
N THR A 9 -7.55 11.18 -5.89
CA THR A 9 -8.51 11.12 -4.79
C THR A 9 -8.09 12.01 -3.63
N LEU A 10 -8.97 12.21 -2.65
CA LEU A 10 -8.67 12.85 -1.38
C LEU A 10 -8.44 11.75 -0.34
N GLU A 11 -7.30 11.75 0.36
CA GLU A 11 -7.07 10.82 1.47
C GLU A 11 -7.33 11.56 2.78
N GLU A 12 -8.46 11.26 3.42
CA GLU A 12 -9.02 12.08 4.51
C GLU A 12 -8.49 11.71 5.91
N GLU A 13 -7.86 10.55 6.07
CA GLU A 13 -7.55 10.01 7.40
C GLU A 13 -6.14 10.37 7.88
N TYR A 14 -5.14 10.24 7.02
CA TYR A 14 -3.73 10.36 7.39
C TYR A 14 -3.01 11.56 6.75
N ILE A 15 -3.18 11.74 5.44
CA ILE A 15 -2.54 12.77 4.62
C ILE A 15 -3.37 14.05 4.62
N LYS A 16 -4.70 13.94 4.56
CA LYS A 16 -5.67 15.04 4.50
C LYS A 16 -5.45 15.99 3.32
N ASP A 17 -5.11 15.41 2.16
CA ASP A 17 -4.81 16.16 0.94
C ASP A 17 -5.11 15.32 -0.32
N LYS A 18 -5.10 15.99 -1.48
CA LYS A 18 -5.20 15.36 -2.79
C LYS A 18 -3.97 14.50 -3.07
N VAL A 19 -4.24 13.27 -3.52
CA VAL A 19 -3.21 12.25 -3.75
C VAL A 19 -3.55 11.41 -4.97
N LYS A 20 -2.54 10.71 -5.49
CA LYS A 20 -2.70 9.64 -6.47
C LYS A 20 -2.76 8.30 -5.75
N GLN A 21 -3.86 7.57 -5.92
CA GLN A 21 -4.01 6.23 -5.38
C GLN A 21 -3.65 5.18 -6.44
N ILE A 22 -2.81 4.22 -6.07
CA ILE A 22 -2.53 3.01 -6.84
C ILE A 22 -2.86 1.80 -5.97
N SER A 23 -3.69 0.91 -6.48
CA SER A 23 -4.05 -0.33 -5.77
C SER A 23 -3.55 -1.55 -6.50
N ILE A 24 -2.84 -2.40 -5.78
CA ILE A 24 -2.20 -3.61 -6.30
C ILE A 24 -2.79 -4.82 -5.60
N PHE A 25 -3.50 -5.64 -6.36
CA PHE A 25 -4.00 -6.92 -5.89
C PHE A 25 -2.94 -8.02 -6.04
N MET A 26 -2.88 -8.92 -5.05
CA MET A 26 -2.03 -10.09 -5.03
C MET A 26 -2.90 -11.33 -4.84
N SER A 27 -3.00 -12.17 -5.87
CA SER A 27 -3.71 -13.45 -5.77
C SER A 27 -2.94 -14.43 -4.85
N PRO A 28 -3.55 -15.56 -4.41
CA PRO A 28 -2.86 -16.56 -3.59
C PRO A 28 -1.55 -17.11 -4.17
N PHE A 29 -1.37 -17.03 -5.50
CA PHE A 29 -0.16 -17.47 -6.20
C PHE A 29 0.94 -16.39 -6.28
N ASN A 30 0.72 -15.22 -5.70
CA ASN A 30 1.70 -14.14 -5.72
C ASN A 30 2.58 -14.16 -4.45
N VAL A 31 3.75 -13.52 -4.54
CA VAL A 31 4.55 -13.23 -3.34
C VAL A 31 3.86 -12.14 -2.54
N HIS A 32 3.66 -12.43 -1.26
CA HIS A 32 2.91 -11.62 -0.31
C HIS A 32 3.79 -10.76 0.63
N VAL A 33 5.11 -10.82 0.44
CA VAL A 33 6.07 -9.95 1.14
C VAL A 33 5.91 -8.53 0.63
N ASN A 34 5.72 -7.58 1.53
CA ASN A 34 5.63 -6.15 1.19
C ASN A 34 6.94 -5.43 1.47
N ARG A 35 7.28 -4.53 0.55
CA ARG A 35 8.54 -3.79 0.53
C ARG A 35 8.26 -2.30 0.48
N ALA A 36 9.13 -1.51 1.09
CA ALA A 36 9.00 -0.06 1.12
C ALA A 36 9.06 0.50 -0.32
N PRO A 37 8.10 1.33 -0.74
CA PRO A 37 8.05 1.84 -2.11
C PRO A 37 9.16 2.85 -2.41
N CYS A 38 9.67 3.52 -1.38
CA CYS A 38 10.69 4.55 -1.45
C CYS A 38 11.50 4.62 -0.15
N ASP A 39 12.56 5.42 -0.15
CA ASP A 39 13.25 5.83 1.07
C ASP A 39 12.32 6.74 1.90
N GLY A 40 12.32 6.56 3.21
CA GLY A 40 11.52 7.40 4.09
C GLY A 40 11.61 7.03 5.56
N ARG A 41 11.15 7.95 6.42
CA ARG A 41 10.99 7.72 7.85
C ARG A 41 9.53 7.39 8.16
N VAL A 42 9.31 6.35 8.95
CA VAL A 42 7.98 5.94 9.40
C VAL A 42 7.45 6.99 10.38
N GLU A 43 6.39 7.70 10.00
CA GLU A 43 5.70 8.67 10.85
C GLU A 43 4.66 7.98 11.72
N LYS A 44 3.90 7.04 11.13
CA LYS A 44 2.79 6.38 11.82
C LYS A 44 2.59 4.97 11.29
N VAL A 45 2.22 4.06 12.18
CA VAL A 45 1.70 2.72 11.85
C VAL A 45 0.41 2.53 12.63
N LYS A 46 -0.69 2.19 11.95
CA LYS A 46 -1.98 1.95 12.57
C LYS A 46 -2.57 0.64 12.05
N HIS A 47 -2.89 -0.26 12.96
CA HIS A 47 -3.72 -1.44 12.68
C HIS A 47 -5.18 -1.10 12.94
N THR A 48 -6.03 -1.46 11.98
CA THR A 48 -7.48 -1.32 12.04
C THR A 48 -8.09 -2.70 11.85
N PRO A 49 -8.75 -3.28 12.88
CA PRO A 49 -9.47 -4.53 12.73
C PRO A 49 -10.66 -4.34 11.79
N GLY A 50 -11.05 -5.40 11.09
CA GLY A 50 -12.17 -5.35 10.14
C GLY A 50 -12.56 -6.74 9.64
N GLY A 51 -13.42 -6.76 8.63
CA GLY A 51 -13.87 -7.99 7.96
C GLY A 51 -12.82 -8.57 7.01
N PHE A 52 -13.26 -9.55 6.24
CA PHE A 52 -12.44 -10.26 5.25
C PHE A 52 -13.21 -10.40 3.93
N SER A 53 -13.76 -9.32 3.40
CA SER A 53 -14.36 -9.33 2.06
C SER A 53 -13.31 -9.51 0.98
N ALA A 54 -13.73 -9.74 -0.27
CA ALA A 54 -12.81 -9.90 -1.38
C ALA A 54 -11.96 -8.63 -1.60
N ALA A 55 -10.63 -8.74 -1.46
CA ALA A 55 -9.73 -7.58 -1.45
C ALA A 55 -9.62 -6.81 -2.78
N TYR A 56 -10.28 -7.26 -3.85
CA TYR A 56 -10.30 -6.56 -5.14
C TYR A 56 -11.45 -5.54 -5.25
N THR A 57 -12.39 -5.49 -4.30
CA THR A 57 -13.47 -4.48 -4.31
C THR A 57 -12.97 -3.16 -3.74
N ASP A 58 -13.61 -2.05 -4.13
CA ASP A 58 -13.21 -0.70 -3.69
C ASP A 58 -13.46 -0.48 -2.20
N GLU A 59 -14.49 -1.11 -1.62
CA GLU A 59 -14.83 -0.98 -0.21
C GLU A 59 -13.89 -1.77 0.71
N ALA A 60 -13.06 -2.67 0.16
CA ALA A 60 -12.20 -3.54 0.96
C ALA A 60 -11.23 -2.75 1.85
N SER A 61 -10.73 -1.61 1.38
CA SER A 61 -9.77 -0.79 2.15
C SER A 61 -10.38 -0.06 3.34
N LEU A 62 -11.72 0.01 3.42
CA LEU A 62 -12.49 0.60 4.52
C LEU A 62 -13.08 -0.47 5.45
N SER A 63 -13.52 -1.59 4.89
CA SER A 63 -14.27 -2.62 5.61
C SER A 63 -13.40 -3.78 6.10
N ASN A 64 -12.25 -4.06 5.47
CA ASN A 64 -11.40 -5.17 5.86
C ASN A 64 -10.34 -4.78 6.87
N GLU A 65 -9.82 -5.79 7.59
CA GLU A 65 -8.62 -5.64 8.39
C GLU A 65 -7.48 -5.05 7.55
N ASN A 66 -6.87 -3.98 8.06
CA ASN A 66 -5.76 -3.34 7.39
C ASN A 66 -4.71 -2.75 8.33
N ILE A 67 -3.51 -2.55 7.79
CA ILE A 67 -2.44 -1.79 8.44
C ILE A 67 -2.07 -0.62 7.55
N ALA A 68 -2.21 0.60 8.06
CA ALA A 68 -1.76 1.82 7.41
C ALA A 68 -0.37 2.21 7.94
N MET A 69 0.57 2.47 7.03
CA MET A 69 1.91 2.97 7.33
C MET A 69 2.14 4.28 6.57
N LEU A 70 2.32 5.37 7.31
CA LEU A 70 2.60 6.69 6.77
C LEU A 70 4.10 6.97 6.80
N LEU A 71 4.67 7.33 5.65
CA LEU A 71 6.07 7.64 5.46
C LEU A 71 6.24 9.14 5.19
N ILE A 72 7.22 9.75 5.86
CA ILE A 72 7.76 11.05 5.47
C ILE A 72 8.93 10.79 4.51
N THR A 73 8.85 11.37 3.32
CA THR A 73 9.81 11.14 2.23
C THR A 73 10.22 12.47 1.60
N GLU A 74 11.25 12.47 0.75
CA GLU A 74 11.65 13.64 -0.05
C GLU A 74 10.58 14.08 -1.07
N TYR A 75 9.62 13.21 -1.38
CA TYR A 75 8.53 13.47 -2.33
C TYR A 75 7.29 14.06 -1.66
N GLY A 76 7.25 14.08 -0.32
CA GLY A 76 6.07 14.35 0.50
C GLY A 76 5.64 13.14 1.33
N ARG A 77 4.44 13.21 1.93
CA ARG A 77 3.87 12.08 2.67
C ARG A 77 3.40 10.98 1.72
N VAL A 78 3.80 9.74 1.99
CA VAL A 78 3.38 8.55 1.25
C VAL A 78 2.68 7.60 2.22
N LEU A 79 1.44 7.22 1.93
CA LEU A 79 0.70 6.24 2.71
C LEU A 79 0.73 4.89 2.00
N VAL A 80 1.09 3.84 2.74
CA VAL A 80 1.02 2.45 2.30
C VAL A 80 0.01 1.73 3.18
N ARG A 81 -1.07 1.20 2.59
CA ARG A 81 -2.10 0.44 3.31
C ARG A 81 -2.09 -1.01 2.87
N GLN A 82 -1.80 -1.90 3.83
CA GLN A 82 -1.87 -3.34 3.67
C GLN A 82 -3.31 -3.79 3.98
N VAL A 83 -4.04 -4.29 2.99
CA VAL A 83 -5.45 -4.70 3.14
C VAL A 83 -5.54 -6.22 3.05
N ALA A 84 -5.99 -6.85 4.13
CA ALA A 84 -6.28 -8.29 4.15
C ALA A 84 -7.52 -8.60 3.30
N GLY A 85 -7.54 -9.73 2.61
CA GLY A 85 -8.73 -10.25 1.91
C GLY A 85 -9.31 -11.49 2.58
N LEU A 86 -10.33 -12.07 1.95
CA LEU A 86 -11.10 -13.22 2.44
C LEU A 86 -10.31 -14.41 3.00
N ILE A 87 -9.17 -14.72 2.41
CA ILE A 87 -8.34 -15.84 2.85
C ILE A 87 -7.22 -15.34 3.80
N ALA A 88 -6.91 -14.05 3.76
CA ALA A 88 -5.90 -13.41 4.59
C ALA A 88 -6.40 -13.21 6.02
N ARG A 89 -5.89 -13.98 6.96
CA ARG A 89 -6.23 -13.82 8.38
C ARG A 89 -5.30 -12.90 9.17
N ARG A 90 -4.27 -12.32 8.53
CA ARG A 90 -3.30 -11.45 9.21
C ARG A 90 -2.46 -10.63 8.24
N ALA A 91 -2.46 -9.32 8.41
CA ALA A 91 -1.40 -8.44 7.95
C ALA A 91 -0.32 -8.33 9.05
N VAL A 92 0.95 -8.29 8.65
CA VAL A 92 2.08 -8.10 9.56
C VAL A 92 2.90 -6.93 9.04
N CYS A 93 3.11 -5.95 9.90
CA CYS A 93 4.05 -4.86 9.73
C CYS A 93 5.08 -4.95 10.87
N ARG A 94 6.38 -4.91 10.54
CA ARG A 94 7.50 -5.10 11.47
C ARG A 94 8.27 -3.81 11.74
N VAL A 95 7.72 -2.68 11.33
CA VAL A 95 8.31 -1.36 11.59
C VAL A 95 7.44 -0.58 12.55
N SER A 96 8.07 0.35 13.25
CA SER A 96 7.47 1.25 14.23
C SER A 96 7.68 2.71 13.82
N PRO A 97 6.86 3.65 14.33
CA PRO A 97 7.13 5.07 14.20
C PRO A 97 8.56 5.41 14.63
N GLY A 98 9.26 6.18 13.80
CA GLY A 98 10.67 6.54 14.00
C GLY A 98 11.66 5.74 13.16
N ASP A 99 11.29 4.54 12.72
CA ASP A 99 12.17 3.70 11.88
C ASP A 99 12.45 4.37 10.53
N THR A 100 13.64 4.12 9.98
CA THR A 100 13.99 4.51 8.62
C THR A 100 13.95 3.29 7.70
N LEU A 101 13.26 3.43 6.57
CA LEU A 101 13.15 2.42 5.54
C LEU A 101 13.93 2.86 4.30
N LYS A 102 14.67 1.92 3.72
CA LYS A 102 15.25 2.05 2.37
C LYS A 102 14.32 1.46 1.32
N ARG A 103 14.30 2.03 0.13
CA ARG A 103 13.54 1.55 -1.02
C ARG A 103 13.80 0.05 -1.23
N GLY A 104 12.73 -0.73 -1.34
CA GLY A 104 12.81 -2.17 -1.51
C GLY A 104 13.06 -2.97 -0.23
N GLN A 105 13.35 -2.33 0.91
CA GLN A 105 13.47 -2.99 2.21
C GLN A 105 12.15 -3.68 2.57
N ARG A 106 12.23 -4.92 3.07
CA ARG A 106 11.06 -5.66 3.53
C ARG A 106 10.58 -5.07 4.85
N TYR A 107 9.32 -4.68 4.93
CA TYR A 107 8.72 -4.17 6.16
C TYR A 107 7.59 -5.06 6.69
N GLY A 108 7.02 -5.94 5.85
CA GLY A 108 5.82 -6.67 6.23
C GLY A 108 5.41 -7.76 5.25
N MET A 109 4.26 -8.34 5.53
CA MET A 109 3.61 -9.38 4.72
C MET A 109 2.10 -9.38 4.97
N ILE A 110 1.31 -9.71 3.95
CA ILE A 110 -0.13 -9.99 4.10
C ILE A 110 -0.40 -11.38 3.54
N LYS A 111 -0.81 -12.35 4.35
CA LYS A 111 -0.97 -13.74 3.89
C LYS A 111 -2.13 -13.88 2.91
N PHE A 112 -1.94 -14.39 1.69
CA PHE A 112 -2.95 -14.87 0.73
C PHE A 112 -4.06 -13.90 0.26
N SER A 113 -4.24 -13.72 -1.05
CA SER A 113 -5.35 -12.94 -1.65
C SER A 113 -5.54 -11.54 -1.03
N SER A 114 -4.51 -10.71 -1.13
CA SER A 114 -4.42 -9.42 -0.42
C SER A 114 -4.30 -8.24 -1.38
N ARG A 115 -4.47 -7.02 -0.87
CA ARG A 115 -4.28 -5.77 -1.61
C ARG A 115 -3.28 -4.87 -0.88
N VAL A 116 -2.51 -4.10 -1.65
CA VAL A 116 -1.75 -2.96 -1.14
C VAL A 116 -2.21 -1.71 -1.86
N ASP A 117 -2.57 -0.70 -1.09
CA ASP A 117 -2.83 0.64 -1.60
C ASP A 117 -1.63 1.54 -1.33
N LEU A 118 -1.26 2.31 -2.35
CA LEU A 118 -0.28 3.38 -2.27
C LEU A 118 -1.01 4.69 -2.51
N TYR A 119 -0.87 5.64 -1.59
CA TYR A 119 -1.31 7.01 -1.78
C TYR A 119 -0.07 7.89 -1.88
N LEU A 120 0.07 8.53 -3.02
CA LEU A 120 1.26 9.26 -3.41
C LEU A 120 0.93 10.76 -3.56
N PRO A 121 1.87 11.67 -3.24
CA PRO A 121 1.68 13.10 -3.47
C PRO A 121 1.27 13.41 -4.92
N GLU A 122 0.39 14.40 -5.12
CA GLU A 122 -0.13 14.76 -6.45
C GLU A 122 0.97 15.14 -7.46
N ALA A 123 2.10 15.64 -6.98
CA ALA A 123 3.25 16.01 -7.80
C ALA A 123 3.97 14.84 -8.49
N VAL A 124 3.70 13.58 -8.12
CA VAL A 124 4.37 12.43 -8.74
C VAL A 124 3.66 11.99 -10.03
N GLN A 125 4.45 11.56 -11.02
CA GLN A 125 3.96 10.93 -12.23
C GLN A 125 3.78 9.41 -12.01
N VAL A 126 2.55 8.91 -12.15
CA VAL A 126 2.27 7.46 -12.14
C VAL A 126 2.71 6.84 -13.47
N LEU A 127 3.44 5.72 -13.39
CA LEU A 127 4.04 5.03 -14.55
C LEU A 127 3.36 3.70 -14.90
N VAL A 128 2.37 3.29 -14.11
CA VAL A 128 1.65 2.02 -14.29
C VAL A 128 0.20 2.25 -14.69
N LYS A 129 -0.38 1.27 -15.37
CA LYS A 129 -1.79 1.28 -15.79
C LYS A 129 -2.57 0.15 -15.15
N VAL A 130 -3.88 0.35 -14.99
CA VAL A 130 -4.80 -0.72 -14.59
C VAL A 130 -4.62 -1.93 -15.51
N GLY A 131 -4.54 -3.12 -14.94
CA GLY A 131 -4.27 -4.36 -15.66
C GLY A 131 -2.81 -4.81 -15.62
N GLN A 132 -1.87 -3.90 -15.38
CA GLN A 132 -0.44 -4.19 -15.44
C GLN A 132 0.02 -5.11 -14.29
N LYS A 133 0.84 -6.12 -14.62
CA LYS A 133 1.52 -6.95 -13.62
C LYS A 133 2.74 -6.20 -13.06
N VAL A 134 2.91 -6.26 -11.75
CA VAL A 134 3.99 -5.58 -11.02
C VAL A 134 4.68 -6.52 -10.03
N ARG A 135 5.97 -6.28 -9.79
CA ARG A 135 6.82 -7.03 -8.85
C ARG A 135 7.33 -6.10 -7.74
N ALA A 136 7.21 -6.56 -6.49
CA ALA A 136 7.57 -5.77 -5.33
C ALA A 136 9.08 -5.52 -5.27
N GLY A 137 9.49 -4.26 -5.19
CA GLY A 137 10.90 -3.85 -5.17
C GLY A 137 11.59 -3.83 -6.54
N GLU A 138 10.88 -4.14 -7.63
CA GLU A 138 11.43 -4.16 -8.99
C GLU A 138 10.67 -3.19 -9.91
N THR A 139 9.34 -3.28 -9.95
CA THR A 139 8.54 -2.43 -10.85
C THR A 139 8.39 -1.03 -10.27
N ILE A 140 8.86 -0.02 -11.02
CA ILE A 140 8.67 1.39 -10.68
C ILE A 140 7.22 1.77 -10.98
N VAL A 141 6.47 2.16 -9.94
CA VAL A 141 5.05 2.53 -10.06
C VAL A 141 4.82 4.02 -10.28
N ALA A 142 5.75 4.85 -9.82
CA ALA A 142 5.71 6.30 -9.96
C ALA A 142 7.12 6.91 -9.89
N ARG A 143 7.28 8.14 -10.39
CA ARG A 143 8.50 8.96 -10.28
C ARG A 143 8.14 10.42 -10.05
N LYS A 144 9.05 11.21 -9.49
CA LYS A 144 8.97 12.67 -9.53
C LYS A 144 9.55 13.19 -10.84
#